data_AF-A0A2G2G6Z6-F1
#
_entry.id   AF-A0A2G2G6Z6-F1
#
_cell.length_a   1.000
_cell.length_b   1.000
_cell.length_c   1.000
_cell.angle_alpha   90.00
_cell.angle_beta   90.00
_cell.angle_gamma   90.00
#
_symmetry.space_group_name_H-M   'P 1'
#
loop_
_entity.id
_entity.type
_entity.pdbx_description
1 polymer ?
#
loop_
_entity_poly.entity_id
_entity_poly.type
_entity_poly.pdbx_seq_one_letter_code
_entity_poly.pdbx_strand_id
1 'polypeptide(L)'
;MTNTYLLFILFIGAEIFELLWQRAPTLLVMIEKIYNYYKKSPYLLYLMHPSYILGIYLYYLSNYNGWILTILIIKSIDIMFKVLLIHKHFILNELSDELKLMLAQPLHPLMLAMGLSLYPYLLFLGLF
;
A
#
# COMPACT_ATOMS: atom_id res chain seq x y z
N MET A 1 1.33 -25.63 11.15
CA MET A 1 -0.10 -25.37 10.85
C MET A 1 -0.67 -24.23 11.69
N THR A 2 -0.55 -24.25 13.03
CA THR A 2 -1.05 -23.18 13.93
C THR A 2 -0.48 -21.79 13.66
N ASN A 3 0.79 -21.67 13.27
CA ASN A 3 1.42 -20.37 13.03
C ASN A 3 0.99 -19.70 11.71
N THR A 4 0.59 -20.47 10.69
CA THR A 4 0.24 -19.93 9.36
C THR A 4 -1.06 -19.13 9.40
N TYR A 5 -2.07 -19.64 10.10
CA TYR A 5 -3.34 -18.92 10.28
C TYR A 5 -3.16 -17.62 11.08
N LEU A 6 -2.30 -17.63 12.10
CA LEU A 6 -1.99 -16.42 12.88
C LEU A 6 -1.31 -15.36 12.00
N LEU A 7 -0.33 -15.75 11.18
CA LEU A 7 0.34 -14.85 10.23
C LEU A 7 -0.62 -14.31 9.17
N PHE A 8 -1.56 -15.12 8.68
CA PHE A 8 -2.60 -14.70 7.76
C PHE A 8 -3.53 -13.64 8.38
N ILE A 9 -3.97 -13.86 9.61
CA ILE A 9 -4.80 -12.87 10.35
C ILE A 9 -4.01 -11.58 10.61
N LEU A 10 -2.73 -11.67 10.97
CA LEU A 10 -1.87 -10.50 11.13
C LEU A 10 -1.70 -9.72 9.82
N PHE A 11 -1.57 -10.42 8.69
CA PHE A 11 -1.51 -9.78 7.37
C PHE A 11 -2.81 -9.01 7.08
N ILE A 12 -3.98 -9.60 7.32
CA ILE A 12 -5.27 -8.92 7.16
C ILE A 12 -5.35 -7.69 8.09
N GLY A 13 -4.94 -7.82 9.35
CA GLY A 13 -4.89 -6.69 10.28
C GLY A 13 -3.99 -5.55 9.79
N ALA A 14 -2.85 -5.88 9.19
CA ALA A 14 -1.95 -4.92 8.57
C ALA A 14 -2.57 -4.21 7.35
N GLU A 15 -3.30 -4.93 6.49
CA GLU A 15 -4.05 -4.36 5.37
C GLU A 15 -5.18 -3.43 5.85
N ILE A 16 -5.89 -3.79 6.92
CA ILE A 16 -6.92 -2.93 7.52
C ILE A 16 -6.27 -1.65 8.08
N PHE A 17 -5.14 -1.76 8.76
CA PHE A 17 -4.40 -0.59 9.21
C PHE A 17 -4.03 0.31 8.01
N GLU A 18 -3.53 -0.29 6.93
CA GLU A 18 -3.19 0.43 5.69
C GLU A 18 -4.37 1.18 5.09
N LEU A 19 -5.52 0.51 4.98
CA LEU A 19 -6.78 1.11 4.54
C LEU A 19 -7.17 2.32 5.41
N LEU A 20 -7.13 2.16 6.73
CA LEU A 20 -7.58 3.17 7.67
C LEU A 20 -6.68 4.42 7.64
N TRP A 21 -5.36 4.25 7.59
CA TRP A 21 -4.47 5.40 7.55
C TRP A 21 -4.45 6.08 6.17
N GLN A 22 -4.66 5.36 5.07
CA GLN A 22 -4.72 5.94 3.72
C GLN A 22 -6.10 6.52 3.37
N ARG A 23 -7.12 6.28 4.20
CA ARG A 23 -8.47 6.80 3.96
C ARG A 23 -8.46 8.32 3.85
N ALA A 24 -9.00 8.81 2.73
CA ALA A 24 -9.15 10.22 2.39
C ALA A 24 -10.34 10.41 1.43
N PRO A 25 -10.92 11.63 1.36
CA PRO A 25 -12.03 11.93 0.45
C PRO A 25 -11.61 11.95 -1.04
N THR A 26 -10.38 12.36 -1.35
CA THR A 26 -9.84 12.44 -2.71
C THR A 26 -8.42 11.86 -2.77
N LEU A 27 -7.94 11.53 -3.97
CA LEU A 27 -6.55 11.09 -4.15
C LEU A 27 -5.56 12.18 -3.70
N LEU A 28 -5.85 13.45 -3.99
CA LEU A 28 -5.00 14.57 -3.61
C LEU A 28 -4.81 14.64 -2.09
N VAL A 29 -5.91 14.54 -1.33
CA VAL A 29 -5.86 14.57 0.14
C VAL A 29 -5.15 13.32 0.69
N MET A 30 -5.29 12.16 0.04
CA MET A 30 -4.51 10.96 0.39
C MET A 30 -3.01 11.23 0.22
N ILE A 31 -2.59 11.76 -0.93
CA ILE A 31 -1.18 12.05 -1.23
C ILE A 31 -0.64 13.14 -0.30
N GLU A 32 -1.43 14.17 0.04
CA GLU A 32 -1.07 15.19 1.04
C GLU A 32 -0.84 14.59 2.42
N LYS A 33 -1.73 13.69 2.86
CA LYS A 33 -1.56 12.96 4.12
C LYS A 33 -0.28 12.14 4.09
N ILE A 34 -0.01 11.40 3.02
CA ILE A 34 1.21 10.61 2.85
C ILE A 34 2.45 11.53 2.86
N TYR A 35 2.39 12.69 2.19
CA TYR A 35 3.47 13.66 2.13
C TYR A 35 3.86 14.18 3.52
N ASN A 36 2.87 14.40 4.42
CA ASN A 36 3.14 14.81 5.80
C ASN A 36 3.98 13.78 6.59
N TYR A 37 3.87 12.49 6.27
CA TYR A 37 4.75 11.45 6.83
C TYR A 37 6.10 11.42 6.11
N TYR A 38 6.09 11.50 4.78
CA TYR A 38 7.30 11.52 3.96
C TYR A 38 8.25 12.66 4.33
N LYS A 39 7.70 13.86 4.59
CA LYS A 39 8.45 15.06 5.00
C LYS A 39 9.18 14.87 6.34
N LYS A 40 8.64 14.06 7.26
CA LYS A 40 9.31 13.74 8.53
C LYS A 40 10.47 12.79 8.30
N SER A 41 10.27 11.75 7.49
CA SER A 41 11.30 10.82 7.07
C SER A 41 10.79 9.94 5.92
N PRO A 42 11.56 9.76 4.84
CA PRO A 42 11.22 8.81 3.78
C PRO A 42 11.05 7.37 4.31
N TYR A 43 11.80 6.99 5.35
CA TYR A 43 11.70 5.66 5.96
C TYR A 43 10.39 5.44 6.71
N LEU A 44 9.80 6.50 7.25
CA LEU A 44 8.52 6.43 7.96
C LEU A 44 7.41 5.98 7.01
N LEU A 45 7.49 6.37 5.73
CA LEU A 45 6.54 5.91 4.71
C LEU A 45 6.55 4.39 4.62
N TYR A 46 7.72 3.76 4.48
CA TYR A 46 7.84 2.30 4.42
C TYR A 46 7.33 1.61 5.68
N LEU A 47 7.56 2.19 6.86
CA LEU A 47 7.02 1.66 8.13
C LEU A 47 5.49 1.75 8.20
N MET A 48 4.88 2.73 7.53
CA MET A 48 3.42 2.84 7.40
C MET A 48 2.82 1.81 6.41
N HIS A 49 3.63 0.96 5.80
CA HIS A 49 3.19 -0.20 5.01
C HIS A 49 3.53 -1.54 5.71
N PRO A 50 2.93 -1.83 6.89
CA PRO A 50 3.26 -3.02 7.66
C PRO A 50 2.97 -4.33 6.91
N SER A 51 1.97 -4.37 6.03
CA SER A 51 1.67 -5.58 5.26
C SER A 51 2.73 -5.86 4.19
N TYR A 52 3.41 -4.82 3.68
CA TYR A 52 4.56 -4.99 2.79
C TYR A 52 5.73 -5.64 3.54
N ILE A 53 6.05 -5.15 4.74
CA ILE A 53 7.11 -5.70 5.60
C ILE A 53 6.79 -7.16 5.96
N LEU A 54 5.54 -7.44 6.35
CA LEU A 54 5.08 -8.78 6.68
C LEU A 54 5.10 -9.70 5.44
N GLY A 55 4.74 -9.17 4.27
CA GLY A 55 4.83 -9.88 3.00
C GLY A 55 6.25 -10.31 2.67
N ILE A 56 7.27 -9.48 2.93
CA ILE A 56 8.68 -9.83 2.74
C ILE A 56 9.04 -11.01 3.64
N TYR A 57 8.65 -10.95 4.91
CA TYR A 57 8.89 -12.05 5.85
C TYR A 57 8.22 -13.36 5.38
N LEU A 58 6.96 -13.29 4.93
CA LEU A 58 6.22 -14.44 4.43
C LEU A 58 6.79 -15.01 3.13
N TYR A 59 7.38 -14.16 2.28
CA TYR A 59 8.04 -14.59 1.05
C TYR A 59 9.23 -15.51 1.36
N TYR A 60 10.05 -15.17 2.35
CA TYR A 60 11.14 -16.04 2.79
C TYR A 60 10.64 -17.30 3.49
N LEU A 61 9.61 -17.19 4.34
CA LEU A 61 9.07 -18.33 5.08
C LEU A 61 8.39 -19.37 4.17
N SER A 62 7.82 -18.91 3.06
CA SER A 62 7.14 -19.76 2.06
C SER A 62 8.07 -20.32 0.97
N ASN A 63 9.39 -20.23 1.15
CA ASN A 63 10.40 -20.63 0.16
C ASN A 63 10.20 -19.92 -1.21
N TYR A 64 10.05 -18.60 -1.18
CA TYR A 64 9.98 -17.75 -2.37
C TYR A 64 8.73 -17.99 -3.24
N ASN A 65 7.57 -18.21 -2.61
CA ASN A 65 6.31 -18.46 -3.32
C ASN A 65 5.92 -17.31 -4.28
N GLY A 66 5.56 -17.66 -5.52
CA GLY A 66 5.23 -16.71 -6.58
C GLY A 66 3.99 -15.85 -6.33
N TRP A 67 2.99 -16.36 -5.60
CA TRP A 67 1.81 -15.57 -5.22
C TRP A 67 2.17 -14.45 -4.25
N ILE A 68 3.02 -14.74 -3.27
CA ILE A 68 3.50 -13.75 -2.30
C ILE A 68 4.42 -12.73 -2.99
N LEU A 69 5.25 -13.17 -3.94
CA LEU A 69 6.04 -12.26 -4.78
C LEU A 69 5.14 -11.30 -5.57
N THR A 70 4.01 -11.78 -6.10
CA THR A 70 3.05 -10.94 -6.82
C THR A 70 2.48 -9.84 -5.92
N ILE A 71 2.14 -10.17 -4.66
CA ILE A 71 1.72 -9.16 -3.66
C ILE A 71 2.81 -8.10 -3.48
N LEU A 72 4.06 -8.53 -3.31
CA LEU A 72 5.19 -7.61 -3.11
C LEU A 72 5.41 -6.69 -4.30
N ILE A 73 5.30 -7.20 -5.53
CA ILE A 73 5.43 -6.38 -6.75
C ILE A 73 4.31 -5.34 -6.81
N ILE A 74 3.05 -5.73 -6.65
CA ILE A 74 1.91 -4.80 -6.73
C ILE A 74 2.03 -3.72 -5.66
N LYS A 75 2.34 -4.10 -4.41
CA LYS A 75 2.54 -3.13 -3.32
C LYS A 75 3.75 -2.23 -3.55
N SER A 76 4.83 -2.74 -4.13
CA SER A 76 5.98 -1.90 -4.49
C SER A 76 5.60 -0.84 -5.51
N ILE A 77 4.84 -1.21 -6.55
CA ILE A 77 4.34 -0.28 -7.57
C ILE A 77 3.46 0.80 -6.93
N ASP A 78 2.54 0.42 -6.04
CA ASP A 78 1.67 1.36 -5.33
C ASP A 78 2.49 2.38 -4.50
N ILE A 79 3.46 1.91 -3.71
CA ILE A 79 4.33 2.78 -2.89
C ILE A 79 5.15 3.71 -3.78
N MET A 80 5.79 3.17 -4.83
CA MET A 80 6.60 3.95 -5.77
C MET A 80 5.76 5.01 -6.48
N PHE A 81 4.55 4.67 -6.91
CA PHE A 81 3.64 5.60 -7.57
C PHE A 81 3.25 6.76 -6.64
N LYS A 82 2.95 6.47 -5.37
CA LYS A 82 2.69 7.50 -4.35
C LYS A 82 3.89 8.42 -4.15
N VAL A 83 5.10 7.87 -4.03
CA VAL A 83 6.33 8.67 -3.90
C VAL A 83 6.58 9.54 -5.13
N LEU A 84 6.33 9.00 -6.33
CA LEU A 84 6.45 9.74 -7.59
C LEU A 84 5.48 10.93 -7.63
N LEU A 85 4.22 10.72 -7.25
CA LEU A 85 3.23 11.80 -7.16
C LEU A 85 3.62 12.87 -6.14
N ILE A 86 4.15 12.45 -4.98
CA ILE A 86 4.67 13.38 -3.97
C ILE A 86 5.77 14.26 -4.55
N HIS A 87 6.76 13.66 -5.23
CA HIS A 87 7.85 14.41 -5.84
C HIS A 87 7.34 15.38 -6.91
N LYS A 88 6.51 14.91 -7.84
CA LYS A 88 5.99 15.75 -8.92
C LYS A 88 5.10 16.88 -8.41
N HIS A 89 4.29 16.64 -7.38
CA HIS A 89 3.35 17.63 -6.88
C HIS A 89 3.99 18.62 -5.91
N PHE A 90 4.61 18.11 -4.84
CA PHE A 90 5.01 18.93 -3.69
C PHE A 90 6.46 19.41 -3.74
N ILE A 91 7.32 18.75 -4.53
CA ILE A 91 8.76 19.08 -4.58
C ILE A 91 9.09 19.82 -5.88
N LEU A 92 8.74 19.24 -7.02
CA LEU A 92 9.08 19.77 -8.34
C LEU A 92 8.03 20.73 -8.90
N ASN A 93 6.79 20.63 -8.41
CA ASN A 93 5.64 21.43 -8.88
C ASN A 93 5.37 21.29 -10.39
N GLU A 94 5.67 20.10 -10.95
CA GLU A 94 5.60 19.77 -12.39
C GLU A 94 4.30 19.06 -12.79
N LEU A 95 3.33 19.01 -11.88
CA LEU A 95 2.10 18.27 -12.10
C LEU A 95 1.19 19.08 -13.03
N SER A 96 0.80 18.50 -14.17
CA SER A 96 -0.11 19.17 -15.13
C SER A 96 -1.45 19.49 -14.47
N ASP A 97 -2.09 20.56 -14.91
CA ASP A 97 -3.37 20.99 -14.32
C ASP A 97 -4.48 19.95 -14.53
N GLU A 98 -4.45 19.22 -15.65
CA GLU A 98 -5.31 18.05 -15.89
C GLU A 98 -5.13 16.97 -14.81
N LEU A 99 -3.87 16.62 -14.49
CA LEU A 99 -3.60 15.58 -13.50
C LEU A 99 -3.93 16.06 -12.09
N LYS A 100 -3.78 17.35 -11.77
CA LYS A 100 -4.27 17.93 -10.49
C LYS A 100 -5.79 17.79 -10.37
N LEU A 101 -6.53 18.08 -11.44
CA LEU A 101 -7.99 17.93 -11.47
C LEU A 101 -8.42 16.47 -11.30
N MET A 102 -7.70 15.53 -11.89
CA MET A 102 -7.93 14.10 -11.70
C MET A 102 -7.68 13.67 -10.25
N LEU A 103 -6.59 14.13 -9.63
CA LEU A 103 -6.30 13.82 -8.22
C LEU A 103 -7.32 14.44 -7.25
N ALA A 104 -7.92 15.56 -7.62
CA ALA A 104 -8.97 16.21 -6.83
C ALA A 104 -10.32 15.49 -6.89
N GLN A 105 -10.50 14.50 -7.78
CA GLN A 105 -11.74 13.72 -7.85
C GLN A 105 -11.94 12.86 -6.60
N PRO A 106 -13.21 12.59 -6.23
CA PRO A 106 -13.51 11.72 -5.11
C PRO A 106 -12.96 10.32 -5.36
N LEU A 107 -12.33 9.76 -4.32
CA LEU A 107 -11.77 8.43 -4.40
C LEU A 107 -12.88 7.39 -4.32
N HIS A 108 -12.96 6.48 -5.29
CA HIS A 108 -13.94 5.41 -5.24
C HIS A 108 -13.60 4.44 -4.09
N PRO A 109 -14.56 4.05 -3.23
CA PRO A 109 -14.30 3.17 -2.08
C PRO A 109 -13.64 1.83 -2.46
N LEU A 110 -13.94 1.30 -3.66
CA LEU A 110 -13.30 0.09 -4.18
C LEU A 110 -11.78 0.25 -4.35
N MET A 111 -11.27 1.44 -4.72
CA MET A 111 -9.82 1.65 -4.85
C MET A 111 -9.10 1.46 -3.51
N LEU A 112 -9.73 1.86 -2.40
CA LEU A 112 -9.17 1.62 -1.07
C LEU A 112 -9.31 0.15 -0.67
N ALA A 113 -10.48 -0.43 -0.89
CA ALA A 113 -10.78 -1.80 -0.45
C ALA A 113 -10.07 -2.89 -1.27
N MET A 114 -9.56 -2.56 -2.47
CA MET A 114 -8.89 -3.51 -3.37
C MET A 114 -7.76 -4.26 -2.69
N GLY A 115 -6.94 -3.58 -1.88
CA GLY A 115 -5.84 -4.24 -1.15
C GLY A 115 -6.34 -5.28 -0.15
N LEU A 116 -7.41 -4.95 0.58
CA LEU A 116 -8.02 -5.83 1.58
C LEU A 116 -8.69 -7.06 0.98
N SER A 117 -9.18 -6.99 -0.27
CA SER A 117 -9.73 -8.16 -0.95
C SER A 117 -8.65 -8.97 -1.68
N LEU A 118 -7.82 -8.30 -2.49
CA LEU A 118 -6.90 -8.98 -3.41
C LEU A 118 -5.74 -9.64 -2.67
N TYR A 119 -5.11 -8.95 -1.73
CA TYR A 119 -3.87 -9.44 -1.13
C TYR A 119 -4.10 -10.61 -0.17
N PRO A 120 -5.13 -10.62 0.70
CA PRO A 120 -5.44 -11.82 1.48
C PRO A 120 -5.82 -13.01 0.61
N TYR A 121 -6.51 -12.81 -0.52
CA TYR A 121 -6.81 -13.91 -1.45
C TYR A 121 -5.54 -14.50 -2.06
N LEU A 122 -4.63 -13.66 -2.57
CA LEU A 122 -3.34 -14.12 -3.10
C LEU A 122 -2.49 -14.78 -2.01
N LEU A 123 -2.53 -14.26 -0.78
CA LEU A 123 -1.79 -14.82 0.32
C LEU A 123 -2.33 -16.20 0.72
N PHE A 124 -3.65 -16.39 0.66
CA PHE A 124 -4.28 -17.69 0.88
C PHE A 124 -3.72 -18.73 -0.10
N LEU A 125 -3.67 -18.40 -1.40
CA LEU A 125 -3.08 -19.28 -2.44
C LEU A 125 -1.58 -19.53 -2.26
N GLY A 126 -0.87 -18.64 -1.57
CA GLY A 126 0.57 -18.78 -1.31
C GLY A 126 0.91 -19.61 -0.08
N LEU A 127 0.00 -19.70 0.90
CA LEU A 127 0.24 -20.31 2.21
C LEU A 127 -0.49 -21.63 2.45
N PHE A 128 -1.60 -21.87 1.74
CA PHE A 128 -2.47 -23.04 1.89
C PHE A 128 -2.62 -23.77 0.55
#